data_AF-A0A1E7DNF6-F1
#
_entry.id   AF-A0A1E7DNF6-F1
#
_cell.length_a   1.000
_cell.length_b   1.000
_cell.length_c   1.000
_cell.angle_alpha   90.00
_cell.angle_beta   90.00
_cell.angle_gamma   90.00
#
_symmetry.space_group_name_H-M   'P 1'
#
loop_
_entity.id
_entity.type
_entity.pdbx_description
1 polymer ?
#
loop_
_entity_poly.entity_id
_entity_poly.type
_entity_poly.pdbx_seq_one_letter_code
_entity_poly.pdbx_strand_id
1 'polypeptide(L)'
;MTGDQRKKLIILMINMFIAIGSFGIIIPILPAYLESINEGGMAAGLMIAIFAGAQLVFSPIAGKWADDYGRRKMIIYGLFGLAVSSFVFYFFDSIWMLYVSRVIGGIGAALLIPAIFAYVADITSFEQRAKGNSFISAAMSFGIVVGPGIGGFLADFGLKAPFLISAIVALFAVFFSIVLLKEPDRPEQPAMMERPAEEPMLKKLARSVTMPYFIPLVITLVMSFGLMAYESVLGLFVDDEFGATPQDIALMITSTGIVSVIVQLFIVDRIVTKYGEGKVLNVFLAVAALGFFLSLFAKNYWLFFGISLLIFCATSILRPVLNTLISKMAGNEQGFAMGMNNMYMSIGNVLGPTCAGLLYDVNILFPFMLGLVLLGITLFITILWQKRAVKQNVLSS
;
A
#
# COMPACT_ATOMS: atom_id res chain seq x y z
N MET A 1 -4.23 5.16 28.25
CA MET A 1 -2.81 5.24 27.83
C MET A 1 -2.07 6.19 28.75
N THR A 2 -0.96 5.74 29.32
CA THR A 2 -0.05 6.51 30.17
C THR A 2 0.71 7.56 29.36
N GLY A 3 1.35 8.52 30.04
CA GLY A 3 2.18 9.53 29.38
C GLY A 3 3.36 8.92 28.62
N ASP A 4 3.98 7.87 29.17
CA ASP A 4 5.09 7.14 28.53
C ASP A 4 4.64 6.39 27.26
N GLN A 5 3.50 5.69 27.33
CA GLN A 5 2.90 5.02 26.16
C GLN A 5 2.64 6.02 25.03
N ARG A 6 2.11 7.21 25.37
CA ARG A 6 1.85 8.26 24.37
C ARG A 6 3.14 8.77 23.72
N LYS A 7 4.21 8.98 24.48
CA LYS A 7 5.52 9.40 23.94
C LYS A 7 6.07 8.36 22.96
N LYS A 8 6.05 7.07 23.34
CA LYS A 8 6.48 5.97 22.46
C LYS A 8 5.63 5.90 21.19
N LEU A 9 4.30 6.01 21.32
CA LEU A 9 3.39 6.03 20.15
C LEU A 9 3.70 7.18 19.19
N ILE A 10 3.97 8.38 19.68
CA ILE A 10 4.34 9.51 18.81
C ILE A 10 5.62 9.20 18.03
N ILE A 11 6.65 8.65 18.68
CA ILE A 11 7.90 8.24 18.00
C ILE A 11 7.61 7.21 16.91
N LEU A 12 6.78 6.20 17.22
CA LEU A 12 6.39 5.17 16.25
C LEU A 12 5.57 5.74 15.07
N MET A 13 4.68 6.69 15.34
CA MET A 13 3.92 7.41 14.31
C MET A 13 4.85 8.20 13.39
N ILE A 14 5.83 8.93 13.94
CA ILE A 14 6.83 9.67 13.16
C ILE A 14 7.64 8.71 12.29
N ASN A 15 8.12 7.60 12.84
CA ASN A 15 8.87 6.60 12.09
C ASN A 15 8.04 5.98 10.95
N MET A 16 6.75 5.69 11.22
CA MET A 16 5.83 5.19 10.20
C MET A 16 5.58 6.23 9.10
N PHE A 17 5.35 7.49 9.47
CA PHE A 17 5.18 8.59 8.53
C PHE A 17 6.40 8.76 7.63
N ILE A 18 7.61 8.76 8.21
CA ILE A 18 8.85 8.88 7.44
C ILE A 18 8.96 7.74 6.44
N ALA A 19 8.79 6.49 6.89
CA ALA A 19 8.96 5.34 6.01
C ALA A 19 7.99 5.32 4.82
N ILE A 20 6.73 5.66 5.07
CA ILE A 20 5.68 5.62 4.06
C ILE A 20 5.73 6.87 3.17
N GLY A 21 6.05 8.03 3.75
CA GLY A 21 6.33 9.25 3.01
C GLY A 21 7.50 9.07 2.04
N SER A 22 8.60 8.46 2.50
CA SER A 22 9.77 8.13 1.67
C SER A 22 9.46 7.22 0.48
N PHE A 23 8.45 6.36 0.58
CA PHE A 23 7.96 5.61 -0.57
C PHE A 23 7.18 6.51 -1.54
N GLY A 24 6.32 7.39 -1.03
CA GLY A 24 5.49 8.29 -1.85
C GLY A 24 6.24 9.41 -2.58
N ILE A 25 7.39 9.88 -2.06
CA ILE A 25 8.13 11.00 -2.67
C ILE A 25 8.62 10.71 -4.09
N ILE A 26 8.76 9.43 -4.47
CA ILE A 26 9.26 9.04 -5.80
C ILE A 26 8.24 9.32 -6.90
N ILE A 27 6.94 9.18 -6.60
CA ILE A 27 5.90 9.09 -7.62
C ILE A 27 5.87 10.33 -8.53
N PRO A 28 5.88 11.58 -8.02
CA PRO A 28 5.84 12.75 -8.88
C PRO A 28 7.12 13.01 -9.68
N ILE A 29 8.27 12.53 -9.21
CA ILE A 29 9.57 12.75 -9.86
C ILE A 29 9.95 11.62 -10.82
N LEU A 30 9.28 10.47 -10.71
CA LEU A 30 9.65 9.26 -11.43
C LEU A 30 9.67 9.44 -12.96
N PRO A 31 8.69 10.10 -13.60
CA PRO A 31 8.66 10.26 -15.06
C PRO A 31 9.88 11.02 -15.57
N ALA A 32 10.01 12.31 -15.17
CA ALA A 32 11.12 13.17 -15.55
C ALA A 32 12.49 12.58 -15.19
N TYR A 33 12.60 11.85 -14.07
CA TYR A 33 13.86 11.21 -13.71
C TYR A 33 14.21 10.02 -14.62
N LEU A 34 13.26 9.14 -14.95
CA LEU A 34 13.52 8.03 -15.85
C LEU A 34 13.82 8.51 -17.27
N GLU A 35 13.12 9.54 -17.75
CA GLU A 35 13.43 10.19 -19.03
C GLU A 35 14.89 10.68 -19.05
N SER A 36 15.36 11.32 -17.96
CA SER A 36 16.74 11.82 -17.88
C SER A 36 17.83 10.75 -17.98
N ILE A 37 17.49 9.48 -17.73
CA ILE A 37 18.39 8.33 -17.85
C ILE A 37 18.02 7.41 -19.03
N ASN A 38 17.12 7.85 -19.93
CA ASN A 38 16.62 7.10 -21.10
C ASN A 38 15.92 5.77 -20.72
N GLU A 39 15.17 5.77 -19.64
CA GLU A 39 14.36 4.65 -19.18
C GLU A 39 12.86 4.96 -19.32
N GLY A 40 12.02 3.91 -19.35
CA GLY A 40 10.58 4.03 -19.64
C GLY A 40 9.65 3.41 -18.60
N GLY A 41 8.47 3.00 -19.07
CA GLY A 41 7.40 2.40 -18.28
C GLY A 41 7.82 1.11 -17.59
N MET A 42 8.56 0.21 -18.25
CA MET A 42 9.06 -1.01 -17.60
C MET A 42 9.91 -0.70 -16.38
N ALA A 43 10.78 0.32 -16.47
CA ALA A 43 11.61 0.75 -15.36
C ALA A 43 10.77 1.34 -14.21
N ALA A 44 9.77 2.17 -14.52
CA ALA A 44 8.84 2.71 -13.54
C ALA A 44 8.07 1.60 -12.80
N GLY A 45 7.51 0.65 -13.56
CA GLY A 45 6.80 -0.51 -13.02
C GLY A 45 7.68 -1.36 -12.10
N LEU A 46 8.91 -1.66 -12.54
CA LEU A 46 9.87 -2.44 -11.76
C LEU A 46 10.35 -1.71 -10.51
N MET A 47 10.49 -0.38 -10.52
CA MET A 47 10.83 0.40 -9.31
C MET A 47 9.84 0.13 -8.17
N ILE A 48 8.55 0.15 -8.49
CA ILE A 48 7.48 -0.09 -7.52
C ILE A 48 7.40 -1.58 -7.15
N ALA A 49 7.43 -2.46 -8.16
CA ALA A 49 7.29 -3.91 -7.96
C ALA A 49 8.44 -4.51 -7.13
N ILE A 50 9.68 -4.10 -7.37
CA ILE A 50 10.85 -4.64 -6.65
C ILE A 50 10.81 -4.24 -5.17
N PHE A 51 10.41 -3.00 -4.87
CA PHE A 51 10.21 -2.56 -3.49
C PHE A 51 9.13 -3.40 -2.80
N ALA A 52 7.95 -3.50 -3.41
CA ALA A 52 6.83 -4.26 -2.87
C ALA A 52 7.16 -5.76 -2.74
N GLY A 53 7.91 -6.31 -3.69
CA GLY A 53 8.32 -7.71 -3.73
C GLY A 53 9.33 -8.04 -2.64
N ALA A 54 10.36 -7.20 -2.47
CA ALA A 54 11.29 -7.33 -1.35
C ALA A 54 10.55 -7.20 -0.02
N GLN A 55 9.63 -6.25 0.11
CA GLN A 55 8.82 -6.12 1.32
C GLN A 55 8.00 -7.39 1.59
N LEU A 56 7.31 -7.92 0.57
CA LEU A 56 6.49 -9.14 0.69
C LEU A 56 7.29 -10.35 1.14
N VAL A 57 8.46 -10.58 0.52
CA VAL A 57 9.31 -11.75 0.80
C VAL A 57 9.91 -11.68 2.21
N PHE A 58 10.38 -10.50 2.63
CA PHE A 58 11.09 -10.36 3.90
C PHE A 58 10.18 -10.07 5.10
N SER A 59 8.92 -9.64 4.90
CA SER A 59 8.01 -9.28 6.01
C SER A 59 7.75 -10.43 7.00
N PRO A 60 7.50 -11.70 6.58
CA PRO A 60 7.34 -12.82 7.52
C PRO A 60 8.61 -13.10 8.33
N ILE A 61 9.77 -13.05 7.66
CA ILE A 61 11.08 -13.26 8.28
C ILE A 61 11.37 -12.16 9.31
N ALA A 62 11.11 -10.91 8.95
CA ALA A 62 11.25 -9.76 9.81
C ALA A 62 10.33 -9.81 11.03
N GLY A 63 9.09 -10.32 10.88
CA GLY A 63 8.17 -10.54 12.00
C GLY A 63 8.78 -11.49 13.04
N LYS A 64 9.35 -12.61 12.58
CA LYS A 64 10.07 -13.56 13.44
C LYS A 64 11.32 -12.93 14.07
N TRP A 65 12.11 -12.18 13.31
CA TRP A 65 13.28 -11.48 13.86
C TRP A 65 12.92 -10.40 14.89
N ALA A 66 11.77 -9.74 14.74
CA ALA A 66 11.29 -8.82 15.75
C ALA A 66 10.95 -9.57 17.05
N ASP A 67 10.35 -10.77 16.93
CA ASP A 67 10.04 -11.65 18.07
C ASP A 67 11.34 -12.11 18.75
N ASP A 68 12.32 -12.55 17.99
CA ASP A 68 13.54 -13.16 18.52
C ASP A 68 14.57 -12.14 19.03
N TYR A 69 14.80 -11.03 18.31
CA TYR A 69 15.93 -10.12 18.57
C TYR A 69 15.56 -8.78 19.20
N GLY A 70 14.30 -8.35 19.15
CA GLY A 70 13.88 -7.04 19.64
C GLY A 70 13.02 -6.24 18.66
N ARG A 71 11.94 -5.60 19.12
CA ARG A 71 11.12 -4.69 18.30
C ARG A 71 11.92 -3.44 17.93
N ARG A 72 12.61 -2.86 18.92
CA ARG A 72 13.41 -1.65 18.77
C ARG A 72 14.50 -1.84 17.72
N LYS A 73 15.20 -2.98 17.76
CA LYS A 73 16.29 -3.27 16.81
C LYS A 73 15.78 -3.33 15.37
N MET A 74 14.66 -4.02 15.13
CA MET A 74 14.06 -4.10 13.79
C MET A 74 13.57 -2.74 13.28
N ILE A 75 13.01 -1.90 14.16
CA ILE A 75 12.65 -0.51 13.81
C ILE A 75 13.89 0.28 13.38
N ILE A 76 14.97 0.22 14.15
CA ILE A 76 16.22 0.96 13.86
C ILE A 76 16.86 0.45 12.56
N TYR A 77 16.98 -0.86 12.38
CA TYR A 77 17.54 -1.44 11.16
C TYR A 77 16.68 -1.16 9.93
N GLY A 78 15.35 -1.16 10.09
CA GLY A 78 14.43 -0.80 9.02
C GLY A 78 14.59 0.65 8.57
N LEU A 79 14.63 1.59 9.52
CA LEU A 79 14.90 3.02 9.23
C LEU A 79 16.27 3.22 8.58
N PHE A 80 17.29 2.51 9.06
CA PHE A 80 18.63 2.57 8.47
C PHE A 80 18.64 2.05 7.04
N GLY A 81 17.96 0.92 6.77
CA GLY A 81 17.80 0.39 5.42
C GLY A 81 17.11 1.39 4.48
N LEU A 82 16.06 2.07 4.95
CA LEU A 82 15.39 3.13 4.18
C LEU A 82 16.33 4.32 3.91
N ALA A 83 17.15 4.73 4.87
CA ALA A 83 18.14 5.79 4.67
C ALA A 83 19.19 5.39 3.62
N VAL A 84 19.74 4.17 3.72
CA VAL A 84 20.70 3.63 2.76
C VAL A 84 20.09 3.53 1.36
N SER A 85 18.87 3.01 1.24
CA SER A 85 18.12 2.98 -0.01
C SER A 85 18.04 4.36 -0.66
N SER A 86 17.65 5.37 0.09
CA SER A 86 17.51 6.75 -0.42
C SER A 86 18.85 7.36 -0.82
N PHE A 87 19.95 7.08 -0.09
CA PHE A 87 21.29 7.48 -0.53
C PHE A 87 21.74 6.78 -1.80
N VAL A 88 21.52 5.47 -1.92
CA VAL A 88 21.85 4.73 -3.15
C VAL A 88 21.07 5.29 -4.33
N PHE A 89 19.79 5.63 -4.16
CA PHE A 89 19.03 6.28 -5.24
C PHE A 89 19.59 7.66 -5.59
N TYR A 90 19.98 8.46 -4.59
CA TYR A 90 20.55 9.79 -4.80
C TYR A 90 21.88 9.76 -5.56
N PHE A 91 22.82 8.91 -5.15
CA PHE A 91 24.20 8.93 -5.67
C PHE A 91 24.41 8.24 -7.02
N PHE A 92 23.47 7.40 -7.47
CA PHE A 92 23.66 6.59 -8.68
C PHE A 92 22.59 6.89 -9.72
N ASP A 93 22.99 6.97 -10.99
CA ASP A 93 22.09 7.14 -12.15
C ASP A 93 21.84 5.83 -12.92
N SER A 94 22.51 4.75 -12.53
CA SER A 94 22.33 3.43 -13.16
C SER A 94 21.04 2.76 -12.72
N ILE A 95 20.17 2.39 -13.66
CA ILE A 95 18.89 1.72 -13.37
C ILE A 95 19.04 0.48 -12.47
N TRP A 96 20.13 -0.28 -12.63
CA TRP A 96 20.43 -1.44 -11.79
C TRP A 96 20.72 -1.05 -10.34
N MET A 97 21.44 0.04 -10.12
CA MET A 97 21.66 0.57 -8.77
C MET A 97 20.38 1.13 -8.16
N LEU A 98 19.49 1.70 -8.98
CA LEU A 98 18.17 2.10 -8.53
C LEU A 98 17.35 0.87 -8.12
N TYR A 99 17.39 -0.24 -8.87
CA TYR A 99 16.73 -1.48 -8.47
C TYR A 99 17.28 -2.03 -7.16
N VAL A 100 18.61 -2.01 -6.98
CA VAL A 100 19.25 -2.36 -5.71
C VAL A 100 18.73 -1.47 -4.58
N SER A 101 18.59 -0.16 -4.81
CA SER A 101 18.01 0.74 -3.82
C SER A 101 16.58 0.32 -3.43
N ARG A 102 15.75 -0.09 -4.40
CA ARG A 102 14.38 -0.57 -4.14
C ARG A 102 14.35 -1.85 -3.32
N VAL A 103 15.27 -2.79 -3.57
CA VAL A 103 15.43 -3.99 -2.74
C VAL A 103 15.77 -3.62 -1.30
N ILE A 104 16.78 -2.77 -1.10
CA ILE A 104 17.20 -2.31 0.24
C ILE A 104 16.04 -1.62 0.95
N GLY A 105 15.30 -0.76 0.25
CA GLY A 105 14.15 -0.04 0.78
C GLY A 105 13.01 -0.98 1.18
N GLY A 106 12.68 -1.96 0.34
CA GLY A 106 11.65 -2.95 0.63
C GLY A 106 12.00 -3.83 1.84
N ILE A 107 13.26 -4.25 1.97
CA ILE A 107 13.75 -4.94 3.18
C ILE A 107 13.64 -4.04 4.40
N GLY A 108 14.04 -2.76 4.29
CA GLY A 108 13.90 -1.78 5.36
C GLY A 108 12.46 -1.63 5.84
N ALA A 109 11.51 -1.51 4.90
CA ALA A 109 10.08 -1.45 5.18
C ALA A 109 9.55 -2.74 5.84
N ALA A 110 10.01 -3.91 5.39
CA ALA A 110 9.68 -5.21 5.97
C ALA A 110 10.14 -5.36 7.42
N LEU A 111 11.32 -4.83 7.76
CA LEU A 111 11.83 -4.80 9.14
C LEU A 111 11.05 -3.83 10.02
N LEU A 112 10.74 -2.66 9.48
CA LEU A 112 10.15 -1.56 10.24
C LEU A 112 8.67 -1.77 10.56
N ILE A 113 7.84 -2.02 9.54
CA ILE A 113 6.38 -1.90 9.65
C ILE A 113 5.79 -2.94 10.62
N PRO A 114 6.06 -4.24 10.49
CA PRO A 114 5.58 -5.25 11.44
C PRO A 114 6.10 -5.01 12.86
N ALA A 115 7.36 -4.58 12.99
CA ALA A 115 7.96 -4.30 14.29
C ALA A 115 7.28 -3.11 15.00
N ILE A 116 6.83 -2.08 14.28
CA ILE A 116 6.04 -0.99 14.86
C ILE A 116 4.71 -1.50 15.40
N PHE A 117 3.96 -2.28 14.63
CA PHE A 117 2.67 -2.82 15.09
C PHE A 117 2.83 -3.76 16.29
N ALA A 118 3.88 -4.60 16.27
CA ALA A 118 4.20 -5.46 17.40
C ALA A 118 4.61 -4.65 18.64
N TYR A 119 5.43 -3.60 18.48
CA TYR A 119 5.78 -2.69 19.57
C TYR A 119 4.53 -2.06 20.19
N VAL A 120 3.59 -1.57 19.37
CA VAL A 120 2.32 -1.02 19.86
C VAL A 120 1.55 -2.08 20.66
N ALA A 121 1.49 -3.32 20.16
CA ALA A 121 0.84 -4.42 20.85
C ALA A 121 1.48 -4.75 22.21
N ASP A 122 2.80 -4.62 22.33
CA ASP A 122 3.57 -4.87 23.56
C ASP A 122 3.39 -3.77 24.61
N ILE A 123 3.23 -2.50 24.19
CA ILE A 123 3.06 -1.39 25.14
C ILE A 123 1.62 -1.05 25.49
N THR A 124 0.61 -1.64 24.84
CA THR A 124 -0.82 -1.31 25.05
C THR A 124 -1.58 -2.45 25.70
N SER A 125 -2.61 -2.11 26.50
CA SER A 125 -3.60 -3.09 26.95
C SER A 125 -4.48 -3.55 25.78
N PHE A 126 -5.21 -4.64 25.96
CA PHE A 126 -6.12 -5.18 24.93
C PHE A 126 -7.14 -4.13 24.44
N GLU A 127 -7.70 -3.34 25.36
CA GLU A 127 -8.67 -2.28 25.06
C GLU A 127 -8.02 -1.08 24.34
N GLN A 128 -6.74 -0.83 24.60
CA GLN A 128 -5.98 0.29 24.02
C GLN A 128 -5.36 -0.05 22.67
N ARG A 129 -5.16 -1.33 22.37
CA ARG A 129 -4.44 -1.81 21.19
C ARG A 129 -5.08 -1.37 19.89
N ALA A 130 -6.40 -1.47 19.77
CA ALA A 130 -7.14 -1.00 18.60
C ALA A 130 -6.90 0.50 18.34
N LYS A 131 -6.92 1.31 19.41
CA LYS A 131 -6.64 2.74 19.34
C LYS A 131 -5.18 3.03 18.96
N GLY A 132 -4.23 2.29 19.52
CA GLY A 132 -2.81 2.39 19.16
C GLY A 132 -2.57 2.08 17.68
N ASN A 133 -3.10 0.97 17.19
CA ASN A 133 -2.99 0.58 15.78
C ASN A 133 -3.67 1.59 14.84
N SER A 134 -4.78 2.20 15.27
CA SER A 134 -5.44 3.27 14.52
C SER A 134 -4.54 4.49 14.38
N PHE A 135 -3.78 4.88 15.41
CA PHE A 135 -2.84 6.01 15.31
C PHE A 135 -1.69 5.72 14.34
N ILE A 136 -1.13 4.51 14.37
CA ILE A 136 -0.09 4.09 13.40
C ILE A 136 -0.65 4.09 11.98
N SER A 137 -1.86 3.56 11.78
CA SER A 137 -2.52 3.54 10.48
C SER A 137 -2.79 4.96 9.96
N ALA A 138 -3.17 5.88 10.85
CA ALA A 138 -3.34 7.29 10.50
C ALA A 138 -2.02 7.94 10.07
N ALA A 139 -0.91 7.66 10.75
CA ALA A 139 0.41 8.14 10.36
C ALA A 139 0.87 7.57 9.01
N MET A 140 0.59 6.30 8.74
CA MET A 140 0.81 5.66 7.43
C MET A 140 0.01 6.36 6.34
N SER A 141 -1.31 6.53 6.51
CA SER A 141 -2.15 7.23 5.54
C SER A 141 -1.68 8.67 5.31
N PHE A 142 -1.28 9.37 6.37
CA PHE A 142 -0.73 10.72 6.25
C PHE A 142 0.56 10.74 5.43
N GLY A 143 1.44 9.74 5.60
CA GLY A 143 2.64 9.58 4.78
C GLY A 143 2.32 9.34 3.29
N ILE A 144 1.35 8.48 2.99
CA ILE A 144 0.92 8.20 1.59
C ILE A 144 0.43 9.47 0.91
N VAL A 145 -0.37 10.27 1.63
CA VAL A 145 -0.99 11.49 1.08
C VAL A 145 0.03 12.61 0.94
N VAL A 146 0.84 12.86 1.97
CA VAL A 146 1.74 14.02 2.02
C VAL A 146 3.07 13.76 1.32
N GLY A 147 3.52 12.51 1.23
CA GLY A 147 4.77 12.11 0.59
C GLY A 147 4.93 12.66 -0.83
N PRO A 148 3.98 12.40 -1.76
CA PRO A 148 4.02 12.95 -3.12
C PRO A 148 4.05 14.48 -3.13
N GLY A 149 3.27 15.16 -2.27
CA GLY A 149 3.31 16.62 -2.14
C GLY A 149 4.69 17.15 -1.77
N ILE A 150 5.35 16.53 -0.78
CA ILE A 150 6.73 16.87 -0.40
C ILE A 150 7.69 16.56 -1.56
N GLY A 151 7.52 15.42 -2.23
CA GLY A 151 8.37 14.99 -3.34
C GLY A 151 8.34 15.95 -4.52
N GLY A 152 7.15 16.37 -4.95
CA GLY A 152 6.98 17.33 -6.04
C GLY A 152 7.55 18.71 -5.70
N PHE A 153 7.31 19.20 -4.47
CA PHE A 153 7.89 20.48 -4.03
C PHE A 153 9.41 20.45 -3.96
N LEU A 154 9.99 19.36 -3.44
CA LEU A 154 11.44 19.22 -3.34
C LEU A 154 12.11 19.00 -4.71
N ALA A 155 11.36 18.59 -5.73
CA ALA A 155 11.87 18.40 -7.09
C ALA A 155 12.35 19.71 -7.75
N ASP A 156 11.85 20.87 -7.30
CA ASP A 156 12.32 22.19 -7.75
C ASP A 156 13.80 22.44 -7.45
N PHE A 157 14.32 21.77 -6.41
CA PHE A 157 15.74 21.85 -6.03
C PHE A 157 16.59 20.77 -6.73
N GLY A 158 15.99 19.99 -7.62
CA GLY A 158 16.60 18.90 -8.38
C GLY A 158 15.82 17.59 -8.24
N LEU A 159 15.72 16.82 -9.33
CA LEU A 159 14.92 15.59 -9.40
C LEU A 159 15.26 14.56 -8.31
N LYS A 160 16.52 14.51 -7.86
CA LYS A 160 16.96 13.61 -6.78
C LYS A 160 16.97 14.23 -5.38
N ALA A 161 16.74 15.53 -5.25
CA ALA A 161 16.71 16.22 -3.95
C ALA A 161 15.70 15.59 -2.95
N PRO A 162 14.50 15.13 -3.36
CA PRO A 162 13.59 14.42 -2.46
C PRO A 162 14.24 13.21 -1.77
N PHE A 163 15.04 12.42 -2.50
CA PHE A 163 15.72 11.25 -1.95
C PHE A 163 16.87 11.61 -1.00
N LEU A 164 17.64 12.67 -1.29
CA LEU A 164 18.66 13.15 -0.36
C LEU A 164 18.05 13.59 0.97
N ILE A 165 17.01 14.42 0.90
CA ILE A 165 16.31 14.93 2.10
C ILE A 165 15.68 13.76 2.85
N SER A 166 15.05 12.82 2.15
CA SER A 166 14.52 11.61 2.76
C SER A 166 15.59 10.77 3.46
N ALA A 167 16.79 10.64 2.88
CA ALA A 167 17.89 9.90 3.49
C ALA A 167 18.35 10.56 4.80
N ILE A 168 18.49 11.88 4.79
CA ILE A 168 18.87 12.68 5.97
C ILE A 168 17.82 12.58 7.06
N VAL A 169 16.53 12.75 6.72
CA VAL A 169 15.41 12.61 7.67
C VAL A 169 15.36 11.22 8.27
N ALA A 170 15.54 10.18 7.45
CA ALA A 170 15.60 8.79 7.93
C ALA A 170 16.80 8.54 8.86
N LEU A 171 17.99 9.11 8.58
CA LEU A 171 19.13 9.05 9.50
C LEU A 171 18.85 9.74 10.84
N PHE A 172 18.19 10.90 10.83
CA PHE A 172 17.77 11.54 12.08
C PHE A 172 16.77 10.66 12.83
N ALA A 173 15.83 10.02 12.14
CA ALA A 173 14.90 9.07 12.76
C ALA A 173 15.62 7.84 13.37
N VAL A 174 16.66 7.34 12.72
CA VAL A 174 17.56 6.30 13.27
C VAL A 174 18.18 6.80 14.57
N PHE A 175 18.81 7.98 14.55
CA PHE A 175 19.46 8.57 15.73
C PHE A 175 18.47 8.77 16.89
N PHE A 176 17.32 9.40 16.63
CA PHE A 176 16.28 9.61 17.64
C PHE A 176 15.71 8.29 18.15
N SER A 177 15.53 7.27 17.30
CA SER A 177 15.07 5.95 17.73
C SER A 177 16.11 5.23 18.59
N ILE A 178 17.41 5.40 18.31
CA ILE A 178 18.48 4.88 19.18
C ILE A 178 18.41 5.54 20.56
N VAL A 179 18.26 6.86 20.61
CA VAL A 179 18.32 7.62 21.88
C VAL A 179 17.02 7.51 22.70
N LEU A 180 15.85 7.61 22.07
CA LEU A 180 14.56 7.79 22.73
C LEU A 180 13.72 6.52 22.82
N LEU A 181 13.81 5.62 21.84
CA LEU A 181 13.00 4.41 21.82
C LEU A 181 13.69 3.35 22.70
N LYS A 182 13.02 2.86 23.73
CA LYS A 182 13.49 1.74 24.56
C LYS A 182 12.83 0.43 24.09
N GLU A 183 13.47 -0.72 24.30
CA GLU A 183 12.78 -2.00 24.07
C GLU A 183 11.60 -2.08 25.06
N PRO A 184 10.40 -2.49 24.64
CA PRO A 184 9.27 -2.62 25.56
C PRO A 184 9.49 -3.81 26.49
N ASP A 185 9.01 -3.70 27.72
CA ASP A 185 8.99 -4.84 28.64
C ASP A 185 8.05 -5.89 28.07
N ARG A 186 8.62 -7.02 27.67
CA ARG A 186 7.85 -8.15 27.16
C ARG A 186 7.36 -8.92 28.38
N PRO A 187 6.05 -9.19 28.51
CA PRO A 187 5.62 -10.25 29.40
C PRO A 187 6.41 -11.50 29.00
N GLU A 188 7.05 -12.17 29.95
CA GLU A 188 7.67 -13.46 29.69
C GLU A 188 6.64 -14.32 28.96
N GLN A 189 6.86 -14.58 27.68
CA GLN A 189 6.04 -15.57 26.98
C GLN A 189 6.30 -16.87 27.74
N PRO A 190 5.27 -17.57 28.25
CA PRO A 190 5.49 -18.85 28.90
C PRO A 190 6.38 -19.70 27.99
N ALA A 191 7.53 -20.10 28.54
CA ALA A 191 8.52 -20.88 27.82
C ALA A 191 7.80 -22.07 27.17
N MET A 192 7.87 -22.14 25.83
CA MET A 192 7.40 -23.29 25.05
C MET A 192 5.91 -23.63 25.21
N MET A 193 5.00 -22.78 24.75
CA MET A 193 3.99 -23.39 23.88
C MET A 193 4.72 -23.69 22.58
N GLU A 194 4.88 -24.98 22.25
CA GLU A 194 5.25 -25.41 20.90
C GLU A 194 4.32 -24.67 19.94
N ARG A 195 4.81 -23.58 19.33
CA ARG A 195 4.06 -22.90 18.27
C ARG A 195 3.89 -23.98 17.20
N PRO A 196 2.66 -24.39 16.85
CA PRO A 196 2.47 -25.38 15.80
C PRO A 196 3.28 -24.91 14.60
N ALA A 197 4.01 -25.83 13.95
CA ALA A 197 4.82 -25.50 12.79
C ALA A 197 3.96 -24.67 11.83
N GLU A 198 4.35 -23.40 11.61
CA GLU A 198 3.56 -22.52 10.76
C GLU A 198 3.42 -23.16 9.39
N GLU A 199 2.18 -23.34 8.94
CA GLU A 199 1.94 -23.91 7.63
C GLU A 199 2.66 -23.07 6.57
N PRO A 200 3.37 -23.70 5.61
CA PRO A 200 3.99 -22.98 4.51
C PRO A 200 2.97 -22.12 3.77
N MET A 201 3.38 -20.93 3.32
CA MET A 201 2.48 -19.98 2.64
C MET A 201 1.79 -20.61 1.42
N LEU A 202 2.48 -21.48 0.68
CA LEU A 202 1.93 -22.25 -0.43
C LEU A 202 0.74 -23.13 -0.02
N LYS A 203 0.83 -23.78 1.16
CA LYS A 203 -0.27 -24.61 1.68
C LYS A 203 -1.45 -23.74 2.14
N LYS A 204 -1.17 -22.57 2.74
CA LYS A 204 -2.20 -21.58 3.10
C LYS A 204 -2.94 -21.05 1.87
N LEU A 205 -2.22 -20.77 0.78
CA LEU A 205 -2.78 -20.39 -0.52
C LEU A 205 -3.63 -21.50 -1.14
N ALA A 206 -3.17 -22.76 -1.10
CA ALA A 206 -3.98 -23.89 -1.59
C ALA A 206 -5.28 -24.04 -0.79
N ARG A 207 -5.20 -23.88 0.55
CA ARG A 207 -6.36 -23.92 1.44
C ARG A 207 -7.32 -22.75 1.22
N SER A 208 -6.83 -21.55 0.91
CA SER A 208 -7.72 -20.38 0.71
C SER A 208 -8.63 -20.51 -0.51
N VAL A 209 -8.30 -21.35 -1.48
CA VAL A 209 -9.13 -21.62 -2.67
C VAL A 209 -10.44 -22.34 -2.34
N THR A 210 -10.46 -23.13 -1.26
CA THR A 210 -11.65 -23.89 -0.85
C THR A 210 -12.52 -23.14 0.17
N MET A 211 -12.08 -21.95 0.60
CA MET A 211 -12.77 -21.17 1.62
C MET A 211 -13.96 -20.40 1.06
N PRO A 212 -15.02 -20.15 1.86
CA PRO A 212 -16.21 -19.44 1.38
C PRO A 212 -15.89 -18.02 0.90
N TYR A 213 -14.87 -17.37 1.48
CA TYR A 213 -14.40 -16.02 1.12
C TYR A 213 -13.37 -15.99 -0.02
N PHE A 214 -13.16 -17.09 -0.75
CA PHE A 214 -12.21 -17.14 -1.87
C PHE A 214 -12.50 -16.10 -2.95
N ILE A 215 -13.76 -15.90 -3.33
CA ILE A 215 -14.12 -14.92 -4.37
C ILE A 215 -13.80 -13.48 -3.90
N PRO A 216 -14.17 -13.04 -2.69
CA PRO A 216 -13.66 -11.79 -2.13
C PRO A 216 -12.13 -11.65 -2.15
N LEU A 217 -11.37 -12.71 -1.86
CA LEU A 217 -9.90 -12.67 -1.96
C LEU A 217 -9.42 -12.43 -3.40
N VAL A 218 -10.05 -13.08 -4.40
CA VAL A 218 -9.75 -12.85 -5.82
C VAL A 218 -10.09 -11.42 -6.23
N ILE A 219 -11.24 -10.88 -5.76
CA ILE A 219 -11.60 -9.48 -6.01
C ILE A 219 -10.55 -8.55 -5.40
N THR A 220 -10.11 -8.81 -4.17
CA THR A 220 -9.01 -8.06 -3.54
C THR A 220 -7.74 -8.09 -4.39
N LEU A 221 -7.32 -9.26 -4.88
CA LEU A 221 -6.15 -9.39 -5.75
C LEU A 221 -6.29 -8.53 -7.01
N VAL A 222 -7.41 -8.64 -7.72
CA VAL A 222 -7.62 -7.90 -8.97
C VAL A 222 -7.71 -6.40 -8.72
N MET A 223 -8.35 -5.98 -7.64
CA MET A 223 -8.41 -4.58 -7.22
C MET A 223 -7.03 -4.03 -6.89
N SER A 224 -6.23 -4.76 -6.10
CA SER A 224 -4.87 -4.36 -5.73
C SER A 224 -3.96 -4.31 -6.96
N PHE A 225 -4.07 -5.30 -7.83
CA PHE A 225 -3.35 -5.35 -9.11
C PHE A 225 -3.70 -4.14 -9.99
N GLY A 226 -5.00 -3.91 -10.25
CA GLY A 226 -5.45 -2.85 -11.16
C GLY A 226 -5.16 -1.45 -10.63
N LEU A 227 -5.34 -1.22 -9.33
CA LEU A 227 -5.02 0.06 -8.69
C LEU A 227 -3.51 0.33 -8.72
N MET A 228 -2.68 -0.64 -8.36
CA MET A 228 -1.22 -0.45 -8.37
C MET A 228 -0.66 -0.36 -9.79
N ALA A 229 -1.23 -1.10 -10.75
CA ALA A 229 -0.94 -0.96 -12.16
C ALA A 229 -1.19 0.49 -12.61
N TYR A 230 -2.39 1.02 -12.33
CA TYR A 230 -2.76 2.39 -12.63
C TYR A 230 -1.84 3.41 -11.97
N GLU A 231 -1.62 3.31 -10.65
CA GLU A 231 -0.77 4.22 -9.88
C GLU A 231 0.68 4.25 -10.40
N SER A 232 1.23 3.09 -10.78
CA SER A 232 2.63 2.98 -11.20
C SER A 232 2.98 3.71 -12.49
N VAL A 233 2.01 3.86 -13.40
CA VAL A 233 2.20 4.51 -14.71
C VAL A 233 1.44 5.82 -14.84
N LEU A 234 0.60 6.19 -13.87
CA LEU A 234 -0.22 7.40 -13.92
C LEU A 234 0.63 8.66 -14.05
N GLY A 235 1.76 8.74 -13.32
CA GLY A 235 2.69 9.87 -13.45
C GLY A 235 3.26 9.97 -14.86
N LEU A 236 3.71 8.84 -15.42
CA LEU A 236 4.26 8.79 -16.78
C LEU A 236 3.20 9.18 -17.81
N PHE A 237 1.98 8.67 -17.66
CA PHE A 237 0.89 8.95 -18.60
C PHE A 237 0.58 10.44 -18.68
N VAL A 238 0.44 11.13 -17.54
CA VAL A 238 0.09 12.56 -17.57
C VAL A 238 1.27 13.44 -18.01
N ASP A 239 2.49 12.98 -17.82
CA ASP A 239 3.70 13.62 -18.35
C ASP A 239 3.76 13.47 -19.88
N ASP A 240 3.68 12.24 -20.40
CA ASP A 240 3.75 11.96 -21.84
C ASP A 240 2.57 12.58 -22.64
N GLU A 241 1.34 12.48 -22.13
CA GLU A 241 0.16 12.96 -22.86
C GLU A 241 -0.13 14.45 -22.68
N PHE A 242 0.21 15.02 -21.52
CA PHE A 242 -0.18 16.39 -21.17
C PHE A 242 0.99 17.30 -20.80
N GLY A 243 2.23 16.81 -20.77
CA GLY A 243 3.41 17.57 -20.33
C GLY A 243 3.35 17.96 -18.85
N ALA A 244 2.75 17.12 -18.01
CA ALA A 244 2.53 17.42 -16.60
C ALA A 244 3.84 17.46 -15.80
N THR A 245 4.07 18.55 -15.09
CA THR A 245 5.26 18.72 -14.25
C THR A 245 5.21 17.82 -13.00
N PRO A 246 6.34 17.60 -12.28
CA PRO A 246 6.33 16.93 -10.98
C PRO A 246 5.35 17.55 -9.98
N GLN A 247 5.13 18.86 -10.04
CA GLN A 247 4.17 19.58 -9.21
C GLN A 247 2.73 19.26 -9.58
N ASP A 248 2.42 19.13 -10.88
CA ASP A 248 1.10 18.71 -11.36
C ASP A 248 0.80 17.28 -10.88
N ILE A 249 1.74 16.35 -11.08
CA ILE A 249 1.59 14.97 -10.60
C ILE A 249 1.42 14.92 -9.08
N ALA A 250 2.22 15.69 -8.34
CA ALA A 250 2.11 15.80 -6.89
C ALA A 250 0.76 16.36 -6.44
N LEU A 251 0.26 17.39 -7.12
CA LEU A 251 -1.07 17.98 -6.87
C LEU A 251 -2.16 16.94 -7.08
N MET A 252 -2.13 16.21 -8.19
CA MET A 252 -3.12 15.17 -8.50
C MET A 252 -3.12 14.07 -7.43
N ILE A 253 -1.97 13.47 -7.14
CA ILE A 253 -1.86 12.33 -6.20
C ILE A 253 -2.16 12.75 -4.76
N THR A 254 -1.66 13.90 -4.33
CA THR A 254 -1.94 14.41 -2.98
C THR A 254 -3.43 14.69 -2.84
N SER A 255 -4.06 15.30 -3.84
CA SER A 255 -5.50 15.60 -3.83
C SER A 255 -6.36 14.34 -3.83
N THR A 256 -6.02 13.35 -4.66
CA THR A 256 -6.74 12.06 -4.66
C THR A 256 -6.60 11.34 -3.34
N GLY A 257 -5.42 11.40 -2.71
CA GLY A 257 -5.18 10.89 -1.36
C GLY A 257 -6.03 11.59 -0.29
N ILE A 258 -6.04 12.92 -0.24
CA ILE A 258 -6.85 13.70 0.70
C ILE A 258 -8.33 13.37 0.54
N VAL A 259 -8.84 13.41 -0.70
CA VAL A 259 -10.25 13.12 -0.98
C VAL A 259 -10.59 11.68 -0.59
N SER A 260 -9.73 10.71 -0.89
CA SER A 260 -9.92 9.31 -0.49
C SER A 260 -10.05 9.15 1.03
N VAL A 261 -9.21 9.86 1.81
CA VAL A 261 -9.30 9.84 3.28
C VAL A 261 -10.63 10.45 3.76
N ILE A 262 -11.06 11.57 3.18
CA ILE A 262 -12.35 12.20 3.52
C ILE A 262 -13.51 11.26 3.22
N VAL A 263 -13.53 10.66 2.02
CA VAL A 263 -14.55 9.69 1.62
C VAL A 263 -14.56 8.48 2.56
N GLN A 264 -13.38 7.95 2.89
CA GLN A 264 -13.23 6.82 3.79
C GLN A 264 -13.80 7.09 5.19
N LEU A 265 -13.56 8.28 5.74
CA LEU A 265 -13.98 8.65 7.10
C LEU A 265 -15.46 9.02 7.20
N PHE A 266 -16.00 9.74 6.21
CA PHE A 266 -17.32 10.38 6.33
C PHE A 266 -18.43 9.72 5.50
N ILE A 267 -18.07 8.92 4.49
CA ILE A 267 -19.04 8.42 3.50
C ILE A 267 -19.22 6.90 3.63
N VAL A 268 -18.12 6.14 3.78
CA VAL A 268 -18.15 4.65 3.72
C VAL A 268 -19.18 4.03 4.67
N ASP A 269 -19.14 4.37 5.96
CA ASP A 269 -20.04 3.77 6.95
C ASP A 269 -21.52 4.08 6.63
N ARG A 270 -21.81 5.32 6.23
CA ARG A 270 -23.18 5.76 5.89
C ARG A 270 -23.75 5.03 4.67
N ILE A 271 -22.94 4.80 3.64
CA ILE A 271 -23.41 4.11 2.43
C ILE A 271 -23.54 2.60 2.65
N VAL A 272 -22.62 2.00 3.42
CA VAL A 272 -22.64 0.56 3.71
C VAL A 272 -23.81 0.21 4.61
N THR A 273 -24.06 0.98 5.68
CA THR A 273 -25.22 0.77 6.56
C THR A 273 -26.56 0.96 5.84
N LYS A 274 -26.64 1.89 4.88
CA LYS A 274 -27.87 2.17 4.12
C LYS A 274 -28.17 1.16 3.01
N TYR A 275 -27.15 0.70 2.29
CA TYR A 275 -27.33 -0.10 1.06
C TYR A 275 -26.79 -1.53 1.15
N GLY A 276 -26.02 -1.87 2.18
CA GLY A 276 -25.37 -3.16 2.37
C GLY A 276 -24.09 -3.31 1.55
N GLU A 277 -23.15 -4.13 2.04
CA GLU A 277 -21.82 -4.33 1.46
C GLU A 277 -21.88 -4.83 0.02
N GLY A 278 -22.79 -5.77 -0.29
CA GLY A 278 -22.87 -6.38 -1.61
C GLY A 278 -23.26 -5.40 -2.72
N LYS A 279 -24.26 -4.54 -2.47
CA LYS A 279 -24.68 -3.51 -3.44
C LYS A 279 -23.62 -2.44 -3.60
N VAL A 280 -23.04 -1.97 -2.48
CA VAL A 280 -21.96 -0.98 -2.51
C VAL A 280 -20.77 -1.52 -3.31
N LEU A 281 -20.36 -2.77 -3.09
CA LEU A 281 -19.29 -3.43 -3.86
C LEU A 281 -19.53 -3.35 -5.37
N ASN A 282 -20.71 -3.78 -5.85
CA ASN A 282 -21.00 -3.78 -7.29
C ASN A 282 -21.05 -2.38 -7.89
N VAL A 283 -21.69 -1.43 -7.19
CA VAL A 283 -21.80 -0.05 -7.67
C VAL A 283 -20.43 0.58 -7.80
N PHE A 284 -19.58 0.48 -6.78
CA PHE A 284 -18.27 1.13 -6.82
C PHE A 284 -17.26 0.39 -7.72
N LEU A 285 -17.42 -0.93 -7.94
CA LEU A 285 -16.70 -1.62 -9.02
C LEU A 285 -17.10 -1.08 -10.40
N ALA A 286 -18.39 -0.83 -10.63
CA ALA A 286 -18.86 -0.24 -11.88
C ALA A 286 -18.40 1.21 -12.05
N VAL A 287 -18.38 2.01 -10.98
CA VAL A 287 -17.84 3.39 -11.00
C VAL A 287 -16.35 3.38 -11.30
N ALA A 288 -15.57 2.48 -10.69
CA ALA A 288 -14.15 2.33 -10.99
C ALA A 288 -13.95 1.92 -12.47
N ALA A 289 -14.69 0.91 -12.96
CA ALA A 289 -14.61 0.49 -14.36
C ALA A 289 -14.98 1.64 -15.33
N LEU A 290 -16.01 2.43 -15.01
CA LEU A 290 -16.37 3.61 -15.77
C LEU A 290 -15.24 4.65 -15.77
N GLY A 291 -14.59 4.88 -14.63
CA GLY A 291 -13.42 5.76 -14.54
C GLY A 291 -12.28 5.32 -15.47
N PHE A 292 -11.91 4.04 -15.42
CA PHE A 292 -10.90 3.46 -16.33
C PHE A 292 -11.31 3.53 -17.79
N PHE A 293 -12.61 3.42 -18.11
CA PHE A 293 -13.10 3.62 -19.47
C PHE A 293 -12.98 5.08 -19.91
N LEU A 294 -13.41 6.02 -19.06
CA LEU A 294 -13.35 7.46 -19.35
C LEU A 294 -11.92 7.97 -19.48
N SER A 295 -10.95 7.39 -18.76
CA SER A 295 -9.55 7.78 -18.85
C SER A 295 -8.96 7.57 -20.24
N LEU A 296 -9.48 6.61 -21.03
CA LEU A 296 -9.08 6.37 -22.43
C LEU A 296 -9.44 7.51 -23.39
N PHE A 297 -10.32 8.43 -22.98
CA PHE A 297 -10.82 9.52 -23.81
C PHE A 297 -10.48 10.91 -23.25
N ALA A 298 -9.65 10.97 -22.21
CA ALA A 298 -9.28 12.23 -21.59
C ALA A 298 -8.41 13.06 -22.55
N LYS A 299 -8.84 14.28 -22.87
CA LYS A 299 -8.16 15.16 -23.85
C LYS A 299 -7.28 16.24 -23.22
N ASN A 300 -7.32 16.36 -21.89
CA ASN A 300 -6.53 17.32 -21.15
C ASN A 300 -6.34 16.85 -19.71
N TYR A 301 -5.30 17.40 -19.08
CA TYR A 301 -4.92 17.11 -17.71
C TYR A 301 -6.07 17.23 -16.70
N TRP A 302 -6.85 18.32 -16.72
CA TRP A 302 -7.90 18.55 -15.72
C TRP A 302 -9.05 17.55 -15.81
N LEU A 303 -9.43 17.14 -17.03
CA LEU A 303 -10.40 16.08 -17.24
C LEU A 303 -9.87 14.74 -16.70
N PHE A 304 -8.61 14.41 -17.01
CA PHE A 304 -7.99 13.19 -16.49
C PHE A 304 -7.84 13.20 -14.96
N PHE A 305 -7.53 14.35 -14.36
CA PHE A 305 -7.49 14.54 -12.92
C PHE A 305 -8.88 14.30 -12.30
N GLY A 306 -9.95 14.87 -12.87
CA GLY A 306 -11.32 14.60 -12.43
C GLY A 306 -11.70 13.11 -12.49
N ILE A 307 -11.28 12.41 -13.55
CA ILE A 307 -11.48 10.96 -13.70
C ILE A 307 -10.66 10.18 -12.67
N SER A 308 -9.40 10.58 -12.43
CA SER A 308 -8.55 9.98 -11.40
C SER A 308 -9.19 10.11 -10.02
N LEU A 309 -9.71 11.29 -9.67
CA LEU A 309 -10.45 11.49 -8.42
C LEU A 309 -11.63 10.52 -8.28
N LEU A 310 -12.39 10.31 -9.35
CA LEU A 310 -13.50 9.35 -9.35
C LEU A 310 -13.00 7.92 -9.08
N ILE A 311 -11.92 7.49 -9.75
CA ILE A 311 -11.32 6.15 -9.57
C ILE A 311 -10.86 5.97 -8.12
N PHE A 312 -10.04 6.88 -7.59
CA PHE A 312 -9.51 6.79 -6.23
C PHE A 312 -10.62 6.86 -5.17
N CYS A 313 -11.65 7.69 -5.36
CA CYS A 313 -12.81 7.69 -4.49
C CYS A 313 -13.51 6.33 -4.47
N ALA A 314 -13.72 5.72 -5.64
CA ALA A 314 -14.36 4.41 -5.73
C ALA A 314 -13.52 3.32 -5.05
N THR A 315 -12.20 3.29 -5.29
CA THR A 315 -11.33 2.28 -4.67
C THR A 315 -11.18 2.47 -3.16
N SER A 316 -11.22 3.71 -2.66
CA SER A 316 -11.22 4.01 -1.21
C SER A 316 -12.40 3.38 -0.46
N ILE A 317 -13.55 3.23 -1.14
CA ILE A 317 -14.76 2.60 -0.60
C ILE A 317 -14.69 1.07 -0.71
N LEU A 318 -14.17 0.55 -1.82
CA LEU A 318 -14.13 -0.87 -2.11
C LEU A 318 -13.29 -1.66 -1.09
N ARG A 319 -12.17 -1.10 -0.63
CA ARG A 319 -11.26 -1.81 0.29
C ARG A 319 -11.88 -2.11 1.66
N PRO A 320 -12.48 -1.15 2.40
CA PRO A 320 -13.22 -1.46 3.62
C PRO A 320 -14.35 -2.46 3.43
N VAL A 321 -15.09 -2.36 2.32
CA VAL A 321 -16.22 -3.26 2.01
C VAL A 321 -15.73 -4.71 1.84
N LEU A 322 -14.64 -4.92 1.10
CA LEU A 322 -14.05 -6.25 0.92
C LEU A 322 -13.51 -6.81 2.24
N ASN A 323 -12.82 -6.01 3.05
CA ASN A 323 -12.34 -6.42 4.36
C ASN A 323 -13.50 -6.86 5.27
N THR A 324 -14.61 -6.12 5.28
CA THR A 324 -15.80 -6.47 6.07
C THR A 324 -16.44 -7.77 5.57
N LEU A 325 -16.60 -7.95 4.26
CA LEU A 325 -17.15 -9.18 3.67
C LEU A 325 -16.30 -10.40 4.02
N ILE A 326 -14.98 -10.31 3.85
CA ILE A 326 -14.04 -11.38 4.20
C ILE A 326 -14.13 -11.71 5.68
N SER A 327 -14.15 -10.69 6.55
CA SER A 327 -14.25 -10.87 8.00
C SER A 327 -15.54 -11.58 8.41
N LYS A 328 -16.68 -11.15 7.86
CA LYS A 328 -18.00 -11.75 8.14
C LYS A 328 -18.05 -13.20 7.70
N MET A 329 -17.56 -13.50 6.49
CA MET A 329 -17.57 -14.85 5.92
C MET A 329 -16.58 -15.81 6.58
N ALA A 330 -15.53 -15.30 7.21
CA ALA A 330 -14.50 -16.10 7.85
C ALA A 330 -14.93 -16.66 9.22
N GLY A 331 -15.92 -16.07 9.88
CA GLY A 331 -16.38 -16.51 11.20
C GLY A 331 -15.23 -16.62 12.20
N ASN A 332 -14.92 -17.84 12.65
CA ASN A 332 -13.86 -18.09 13.64
C ASN A 332 -12.44 -18.04 13.06
N GLU A 333 -12.28 -18.05 11.73
CA GLU A 333 -10.96 -18.03 11.06
C GLU A 333 -10.56 -16.64 10.53
N GLN A 334 -11.08 -15.56 11.13
CA GLN A 334 -10.80 -14.18 10.70
C GLN A 334 -9.31 -13.85 10.56
N GLY A 335 -8.48 -14.33 11.50
CA GLY A 335 -7.03 -14.10 11.44
C GLY A 335 -6.40 -14.72 10.19
N PHE A 336 -6.77 -15.96 9.85
CA PHE A 336 -6.31 -16.62 8.63
C PHE A 336 -6.85 -15.90 7.38
N ALA A 337 -8.14 -15.57 7.35
CA ALA A 337 -8.76 -14.89 6.21
C ALA A 337 -8.15 -13.51 5.95
N MET A 338 -7.88 -12.72 6.99
CA MET A 338 -7.20 -11.42 6.87
C MET A 338 -5.73 -11.57 6.47
N GLY A 339 -5.06 -12.60 6.97
CA GLY A 339 -3.70 -12.96 6.52
C GLY A 339 -3.67 -13.26 5.02
N MET A 340 -4.63 -14.06 4.53
CA MET A 340 -4.77 -14.35 3.10
C MET A 340 -5.16 -13.11 2.31
N ASN A 341 -6.05 -12.26 2.82
CA ASN A 341 -6.42 -11.00 2.17
C ASN A 341 -5.20 -10.11 1.92
N ASN A 342 -4.34 -9.94 2.93
CA ASN A 342 -3.09 -9.21 2.79
C ASN A 342 -2.14 -9.87 1.77
N MET A 343 -2.02 -11.21 1.78
CA MET A 343 -1.19 -11.93 0.80
C MET A 343 -1.67 -11.69 -0.64
N TYR A 344 -2.98 -11.78 -0.89
CA TYR A 344 -3.57 -11.52 -2.22
C TYR A 344 -3.36 -10.06 -2.64
N MET A 345 -3.52 -9.10 -1.72
CA MET A 345 -3.16 -7.70 -1.99
C MET A 345 -1.68 -7.56 -2.40
N SER A 346 -0.77 -8.18 -1.64
CA SER A 346 0.66 -8.07 -1.91
C SER A 346 1.06 -8.67 -3.26
N ILE A 347 0.46 -9.80 -3.67
CA ILE A 347 0.66 -10.34 -5.02
C ILE A 347 0.24 -9.32 -6.08
N GLY A 348 -0.94 -8.70 -5.91
CA GLY A 348 -1.42 -7.64 -6.80
C GLY A 348 -0.47 -6.44 -6.85
N ASN A 349 0.06 -6.01 -5.70
CA ASN A 349 0.98 -4.87 -5.61
C ASN A 349 2.33 -5.09 -6.28
N VAL A 350 2.74 -6.35 -6.45
CA VAL A 350 3.99 -6.71 -7.15
C VAL A 350 3.73 -6.89 -8.64
N LEU A 351 2.69 -7.66 -8.99
CA LEU A 351 2.42 -8.00 -10.39
C LEU A 351 1.81 -6.83 -11.18
N GLY A 352 0.97 -6.01 -10.53
CA GLY A 352 0.29 -4.87 -11.16
C GLY A 352 1.27 -3.90 -11.83
N PRO A 353 2.19 -3.29 -11.06
CA PRO A 353 3.18 -2.37 -11.62
C PRO A 353 4.08 -3.01 -12.68
N THR A 354 4.49 -4.27 -12.48
CA THR A 354 5.34 -4.99 -13.45
C THR A 354 4.63 -5.12 -14.80
N CYS A 355 3.38 -5.58 -14.80
CA CYS A 355 2.58 -5.72 -16.02
C CYS A 355 2.24 -4.36 -16.63
N ALA A 356 1.93 -3.35 -15.82
CA ALA A 356 1.62 -2.01 -16.30
C ALA A 356 2.81 -1.38 -17.02
N GLY A 357 4.00 -1.44 -16.42
CA GLY A 357 5.21 -0.89 -17.03
C GLY A 357 5.53 -1.53 -18.38
N LEU A 358 5.47 -2.87 -18.47
CA LEU A 358 5.68 -3.60 -19.73
C LEU A 358 4.66 -3.23 -20.81
N LEU A 359 3.40 -3.06 -20.43
CA LEU A 359 2.34 -2.67 -21.37
C LEU A 359 2.45 -1.21 -21.80
N TYR A 360 2.89 -0.34 -20.89
CA TYR A 360 3.07 1.08 -21.13
C TYR A 360 4.07 1.34 -22.26
N ASP A 361 5.20 0.63 -22.26
CA ASP A 361 6.23 0.76 -23.31
C ASP A 361 5.75 0.32 -24.70
N VAL A 362 4.73 -0.56 -24.76
CA VAL A 362 4.09 -0.93 -26.04
C VAL A 362 3.11 0.15 -26.46
N ASN A 363 2.27 0.58 -25.53
CA ASN A 363 1.33 1.69 -25.73
C ASN A 363 0.86 2.21 -24.38
N ILE A 364 0.95 3.52 -24.19
CA ILE A 364 0.60 4.21 -22.96
C ILE A 364 -0.84 3.95 -22.46
N LEU A 365 -1.79 3.58 -23.34
CA LEU A 365 -3.18 3.29 -22.97
C LEU A 365 -3.42 1.84 -22.55
N PHE A 366 -2.48 0.93 -22.82
CA PHE A 366 -2.65 -0.50 -22.54
C PHE A 366 -2.83 -0.82 -21.06
N PRO A 367 -2.11 -0.18 -20.11
CA PRO A 367 -2.34 -0.40 -18.68
C PRO A 367 -3.77 -0.05 -18.24
N PHE A 368 -4.35 1.01 -18.82
CA PHE A 368 -5.73 1.43 -18.54
C PHE A 368 -6.75 0.44 -19.11
N MET A 369 -6.51 -0.05 -20.33
CA MET A 369 -7.34 -1.10 -20.93
C MET A 369 -7.28 -2.41 -20.14
N LEU A 370 -6.10 -2.81 -19.66
CA LEU A 370 -5.95 -3.98 -18.80
C LEU A 370 -6.78 -3.80 -17.51
N GLY A 371 -6.67 -2.65 -16.85
CA GLY A 371 -7.47 -2.32 -15.67
C GLY A 371 -8.97 -2.38 -15.94
N LEU A 372 -9.43 -1.82 -17.06
CA LEU A 372 -10.83 -1.85 -17.49
C LEU A 372 -11.34 -3.29 -17.69
N VAL A 373 -10.59 -4.12 -18.42
CA VAL A 373 -10.95 -5.53 -18.67
C VAL A 373 -11.02 -6.31 -17.37
N LEU A 374 -10.02 -6.15 -16.50
CA LEU A 374 -9.98 -6.81 -15.20
C LEU A 374 -11.14 -6.39 -14.29
N LEU A 375 -11.46 -5.11 -14.23
CA LEU A 375 -12.60 -4.61 -13.45
C LEU A 375 -13.94 -5.10 -14.03
N GLY A 376 -14.08 -5.13 -15.36
CA GLY A 376 -15.26 -5.67 -16.03
C GLY A 376 -15.49 -7.16 -15.71
N ILE A 377 -14.44 -7.98 -15.81
CA ILE A 377 -14.48 -9.39 -15.42
C ILE A 377 -14.81 -9.53 -13.93
N THR A 378 -14.19 -8.72 -13.07
CA THR A 378 -14.40 -8.75 -11.62
C THR A 378 -15.84 -8.39 -11.25
N LEU A 379 -16.41 -7.36 -11.88
CA LEU A 379 -17.79 -6.97 -11.71
C LEU A 379 -18.74 -8.12 -12.10
N PHE A 380 -18.48 -8.76 -13.24
CA PHE A 380 -19.26 -9.92 -13.69
C PHE A 380 -19.19 -11.09 -12.70
N ILE A 381 -17.98 -11.47 -12.26
CA ILE A 381 -17.75 -12.52 -11.27
C ILE A 381 -18.48 -12.19 -9.95
N THR A 382 -18.39 -10.94 -9.49
CA THR A 382 -19.00 -10.50 -8.24
C THR A 382 -20.53 -10.62 -8.29
N ILE A 383 -21.15 -10.17 -9.38
CA ILE A 383 -22.61 -10.27 -9.57
C ILE A 383 -23.06 -11.74 -9.59
N LEU A 384 -22.34 -12.61 -10.31
CA LEU A 384 -22.66 -14.04 -10.36
C LEU A 384 -22.50 -14.71 -8.99
N TRP A 385 -21.42 -14.39 -8.28
CA TRP A 385 -21.14 -14.91 -6.95
C TRP A 385 -22.21 -14.49 -5.95
N GLN A 386 -22.57 -13.21 -5.88
CA GLN A 386 -23.61 -12.72 -4.97
C GLN A 386 -24.97 -13.37 -5.26
N LYS A 387 -25.35 -13.55 -6.54
CA LYS A 387 -26.59 -14.26 -6.89
C LYS A 387 -26.60 -15.70 -6.39
N ARG A 388 -25.46 -16.41 -6.43
CA ARG A 388 -25.33 -17.77 -5.91
C ARG A 388 -25.33 -17.80 -4.38
N ALA A 389 -24.61 -16.88 -3.74
CA ALA A 389 -24.50 -16.81 -2.29
C ALA A 389 -25.82 -16.40 -1.60
N VAL A 390 -26.62 -15.54 -2.22
CA VAL A 390 -28.00 -15.23 -1.77
C VAL A 390 -28.90 -16.47 -1.86
N LYS A 391 -28.80 -17.25 -2.95
CA LYS A 391 -29.54 -18.52 -3.08
C LYS A 391 -29.14 -19.58 -2.04
N GLN A 392 -27.95 -19.47 -1.46
CA GLN A 392 -27.40 -20.40 -0.46
C GLN A 392 -27.50 -19.87 0.99
N ASN A 393 -28.20 -18.75 1.23
CA ASN A 393 -28.30 -18.06 2.54
C ASN A 393 -26.95 -17.69 3.20
N VAL A 394 -25.87 -17.56 2.41
CA VAL A 394 -24.53 -17.20 2.94
C VAL A 394 -24.39 -15.68 3.16
N LEU A 395 -25.19 -14.87 2.47
CA LEU A 395 -25.19 -13.39 2.56
C LEU A 395 -26.50 -12.81 3.12
N SER A 396 -27.42 -13.65 3.61
CA SER A 396 -28.70 -13.19 4.18
C SER A 396 -28.54 -12.85 5.66
N SER A 397 -27.98 -11.67 5.95
CA SER A 397 -28.08 -10.98 7.23
C SER A 397 -27.65 -9.53 7.09
#